data_AF-A0A402D3H5-F1
#
_entry.id   AF-A0A402D3H5-F1
#
_cell.length_a   1.000
_cell.length_b   1.000
_cell.length_c   1.000
_cell.angle_alpha   90.00
_cell.angle_beta   90.00
_cell.angle_gamma   90.00
#
_symmetry.space_group_name_H-M   'P 1'
#
loop_
_entity.id
_entity.type
_entity.pdbx_description
1 polymer ?
#
loop_
_entity_poly.entity_id
_entity_poly.type
_entity_poly.pdbx_seq_one_letter_code
_entity_poly.pdbx_strand_id
1 'polypeptide(L)'
;MTLTGLQTGVKGARALASGEKLAVTKAADGTLTIAKPGKIDPISTAIVLNLAGPPVVTEATTVAAPSADGSYLLGAPSAILVGDTIALQGSGDDANLGYWTEGDDAAEWKLSVPPAAAGSYTAKLEYSCEPGTEGSTYAIRIDGADTGITMTVAATAGWSDYKIVTLPGTLALTPGAHTIRVAPTAKPGFAVMNLKRITLTKS
;
A
#
# COMPACT_ATOMS: atom_id res chain seq x y z
N MET A 1 -2.38 0.11 -24.16
CA MET A 1 -2.18 -0.07 -22.71
C MET A 1 -1.86 1.28 -22.08
N THR A 2 -2.08 1.42 -20.77
CA THR A 2 -1.72 2.63 -20.02
C THR A 2 -0.54 2.35 -19.10
N LEU A 3 0.33 3.34 -18.92
CA LEU A 3 1.43 3.34 -17.97
C LEU A 3 1.37 4.64 -17.16
N THR A 4 1.22 4.52 -15.85
CA THR A 4 1.17 5.65 -14.93
C THR A 4 2.51 5.79 -14.19
N GLY A 5 2.78 6.98 -13.68
CA GLY A 5 3.90 7.23 -12.77
C GLY A 5 5.30 7.30 -13.39
N LEU A 6 5.54 6.79 -14.61
CA LEU A 6 6.85 6.87 -15.26
C LEU A 6 7.29 8.35 -15.45
N GLN A 7 8.33 8.75 -14.73
CA GLN A 7 8.93 10.10 -14.78
C GLN A 7 9.95 10.22 -15.92
N THR A 8 10.72 9.16 -16.16
CA THR A 8 11.73 9.17 -17.22
C THR A 8 11.05 9.33 -18.57
N GLY A 9 11.49 10.34 -19.34
CA GLY A 9 10.92 10.63 -20.65
C GLY A 9 11.00 9.44 -21.60
N VAL A 10 9.89 9.14 -22.29
CA VAL A 10 9.82 8.09 -23.31
C VAL A 10 10.19 8.65 -24.68
N LYS A 11 11.25 8.12 -25.28
CA LYS A 11 11.71 8.46 -26.64
C LYS A 11 10.97 7.68 -27.74
N GLY A 12 10.37 6.55 -27.38
CA GLY A 12 9.52 5.79 -28.29
C GLY A 12 9.12 4.43 -27.72
N ALA A 13 8.16 3.79 -28.37
CA ALA A 13 7.72 2.43 -28.08
C ALA A 13 7.73 1.59 -29.35
N ARG A 14 8.00 0.29 -29.22
CA ARG A 14 7.83 -0.68 -30.31
C ARG A 14 7.36 -2.03 -29.80
N ALA A 15 6.63 -2.77 -30.63
CA ALA A 15 6.37 -4.18 -30.38
C ALA A 15 7.68 -4.97 -30.54
N LEU A 16 8.04 -5.81 -29.56
CA LEU A 16 9.30 -6.53 -29.57
C LEU A 16 9.38 -7.52 -30.75
N ALA A 17 8.30 -8.25 -30.99
CA ALA A 17 8.26 -9.34 -31.97
C ALA A 17 8.26 -8.85 -33.43
N SER A 18 7.62 -7.71 -33.73
CA SER A 18 7.50 -7.19 -35.09
C SER A 18 8.41 -6.00 -35.37
N GLY A 19 8.96 -5.35 -34.33
CA GLY A 19 9.65 -4.07 -34.47
C GLY A 19 8.73 -2.89 -34.79
N GLU A 20 7.41 -3.11 -34.88
CA GLU A 20 6.41 -2.09 -35.18
C GLU A 20 6.51 -0.92 -34.20
N LYS A 21 6.70 0.29 -34.71
CA LYS A 21 6.70 1.50 -33.89
C LYS A 21 5.28 1.80 -33.42
N LEU A 22 5.11 1.95 -32.12
CA LEU A 22 3.81 2.23 -31.49
C LEU A 22 3.73 3.71 -31.13
N ALA A 23 2.57 4.31 -31.38
CA ALA A 23 2.30 5.66 -30.92
C ALA A 23 2.25 5.69 -29.38
N VAL A 24 2.85 6.74 -28.80
CA VAL A 24 2.82 7.02 -27.37
C VAL A 24 2.21 8.39 -27.19
N THR A 25 1.13 8.49 -26.43
CA THR A 25 0.52 9.76 -26.04
C THR A 25 0.66 9.94 -24.54
N LYS A 26 0.83 11.19 -24.09
CA LYS A 26 0.90 11.56 -22.67
C LYS A 26 -0.26 12.48 -22.34
N ALA A 27 -1.09 12.09 -21.38
CA ALA A 27 -2.15 12.93 -20.84
C ALA A 27 -1.58 14.01 -19.89
N ALA A 28 -2.40 15.01 -19.56
CA ALA A 28 -1.99 16.13 -18.71
C ALA A 28 -1.59 15.70 -17.28
N ASP A 29 -2.18 14.62 -16.78
CA ASP A 29 -1.86 13.98 -15.50
C ASP A 29 -0.57 13.14 -15.54
N GLY A 30 0.09 13.07 -16.70
CA GLY A 30 1.32 12.32 -16.91
C GLY A 30 1.11 10.86 -17.34
N THR A 31 -0.12 10.36 -17.40
CA THR A 31 -0.44 9.00 -17.84
C THR A 31 -0.03 8.81 -19.31
N LEU A 32 0.72 7.75 -19.59
CA LEU A 32 1.10 7.37 -20.95
C LEU A 32 0.13 6.34 -21.51
N THR A 33 -0.32 6.53 -22.75
CA THR A 33 -1.05 5.52 -23.52
C THR A 33 -0.20 5.05 -24.69
N ILE A 34 0.00 3.74 -24.77
CA ILE A 34 0.72 3.08 -25.86
C ILE A 34 -0.29 2.38 -26.76
N ALA A 35 -0.21 2.68 -28.06
CA ALA A 35 -1.07 2.08 -29.09
C ALA A 35 -0.92 0.56 -29.12
N LYS A 36 -2.02 -0.13 -29.45
CA LYS A 36 -2.05 -1.58 -29.59
C LYS A 36 -1.22 -1.98 -30.83
N PRO A 37 -0.29 -2.94 -30.73
CA PRO A 37 0.39 -3.50 -31.90
C PRO A 37 -0.58 -4.15 -32.89
N GLY A 38 -0.28 -4.05 -34.19
CA GLY A 38 -1.04 -4.72 -35.23
C GLY A 38 -0.98 -6.25 -35.14
N LYS A 39 0.12 -6.80 -34.64
CA LYS A 39 0.28 -8.24 -34.35
C LYS A 39 0.32 -8.49 -32.84
N ILE A 40 -0.61 -9.32 -32.37
CA ILE A 40 -0.67 -9.79 -30.99
C ILE A 40 -0.29 -11.26 -30.96
N ASP A 41 0.65 -11.62 -30.09
CA ASP A 41 0.98 -13.01 -29.80
C ASP A 41 -0.07 -13.61 -28.84
N PRO A 42 -0.59 -14.82 -29.09
CA PRO A 42 -1.65 -15.42 -28.28
C PRO A 42 -1.21 -15.82 -26.86
N ILE A 43 0.09 -15.92 -26.60
CA ILE A 43 0.64 -16.26 -25.29
C ILE A 43 1.12 -14.99 -24.58
N SER A 44 1.98 -14.20 -25.22
CA SER A 44 2.54 -13.00 -24.61
C SER A 44 3.06 -11.98 -25.62
N THR A 45 2.55 -10.76 -25.53
CA THR A 45 3.00 -9.63 -26.35
C THR A 45 3.86 -8.68 -25.52
N ALA A 46 5.14 -8.56 -25.89
CA ALA A 46 6.08 -7.65 -25.25
C ALA A 46 6.22 -6.32 -26.02
N ILE A 47 6.26 -5.21 -25.29
CA ILE A 47 6.49 -3.86 -25.81
C ILE A 47 7.80 -3.33 -25.21
N VAL A 48 8.68 -2.81 -26.06
CA VAL A 48 9.92 -2.15 -25.65
C VAL A 48 9.72 -0.65 -25.58
N LEU A 49 10.01 -0.06 -24.42
CA LEU A 49 10.11 1.39 -24.26
C LEU A 49 11.56 1.83 -24.36
N ASN A 50 11.83 2.82 -25.22
CA ASN A 50 13.11 3.51 -25.24
C ASN A 50 13.03 4.74 -24.34
N LEU A 51 13.80 4.76 -23.26
CA LEU A 51 13.75 5.80 -22.24
C LEU A 51 14.91 6.79 -22.39
N ALA A 52 14.72 8.01 -21.90
CA ALA A 52 15.76 9.04 -21.90
C ALA A 52 16.91 8.76 -20.92
N GLY A 53 16.72 7.83 -20.00
CA GLY A 53 17.68 7.36 -19.00
C GLY A 53 17.13 6.12 -18.28
N PRO A 54 17.68 5.75 -17.12
CA PRO A 54 17.11 4.71 -16.26
C PRO A 54 15.64 4.99 -15.91
N PRO A 55 14.79 3.96 -15.76
CA PRO A 55 13.39 4.15 -15.38
C PRO A 55 13.30 4.72 -13.97
N VAL A 56 12.63 5.86 -13.85
CA VAL A 56 12.21 6.47 -12.58
C VAL A 56 10.70 6.52 -12.62
N VAL A 57 10.05 5.95 -11.61
CA VAL A 57 8.59 5.91 -11.48
C VAL A 57 8.22 6.61 -10.19
N THR A 58 7.33 7.58 -10.27
CA THR A 58 6.63 8.14 -9.12
C THR A 58 5.26 7.48 -9.11
N GLU A 59 5.04 6.54 -8.21
CA GLU A 59 3.70 6.07 -7.96
C GLU A 59 2.88 7.22 -7.38
N ALA A 60 1.68 7.42 -7.90
CA ALA A 60 0.75 8.37 -7.32
C ALA A 60 0.43 7.88 -5.91
N THR A 61 1.03 8.52 -4.89
CA THR A 61 0.75 8.13 -3.52
C THR A 61 -0.71 8.44 -3.22
N THR A 62 -1.47 7.42 -2.87
CA THR A 62 -2.86 7.61 -2.45
C THR A 62 -2.86 8.32 -1.09
N VAL A 63 -3.59 9.44 -1.00
CA VAL A 63 -3.80 10.18 0.24
C VAL A 63 -5.23 9.91 0.69
N ALA A 64 -5.40 9.22 1.81
CA ALA A 64 -6.71 8.92 2.36
C ALA A 64 -7.40 10.20 2.86
N ALA A 65 -8.68 10.34 2.53
CA ALA A 65 -9.57 11.38 3.03
C ALA A 65 -10.59 10.76 3.98
N PRO A 66 -11.15 11.53 4.93
CA PRO A 66 -12.18 11.00 5.80
C PRO A 66 -13.48 10.72 5.02
N SER A 67 -14.16 9.67 5.43
CA SER A 67 -15.57 9.41 5.10
C SER A 67 -16.48 10.51 5.64
N ALA A 68 -17.74 10.51 5.22
CA ALA A 68 -18.74 11.48 5.68
C ALA A 68 -18.96 11.47 7.21
N ASP A 69 -18.74 10.33 7.86
CA ASP A 69 -18.79 10.15 9.32
C ASP A 69 -17.47 10.53 10.03
N GLY A 70 -16.48 11.01 9.28
CA GLY A 70 -15.15 11.37 9.78
C GLY A 70 -14.19 10.19 9.91
N SER A 71 -14.60 8.96 9.59
CA SER A 71 -13.73 7.78 9.69
C SER A 71 -12.71 7.70 8.56
N TYR A 72 -11.59 7.01 8.78
CA TYR A 72 -10.63 6.68 7.74
C TYR A 72 -10.55 5.16 7.56
N LEU A 73 -10.54 4.73 6.29
CA LEU A 73 -10.24 3.36 5.89
C LEU A 73 -8.86 3.33 5.22
N LEU A 74 -7.88 2.74 5.90
CA LEU A 74 -6.51 2.64 5.41
C LEU A 74 -6.25 1.17 5.06
N GLY A 75 -6.60 0.82 3.83
CA GLY A 75 -6.55 -0.56 3.32
C GLY A 75 -5.21 -0.93 2.70
N ALA A 76 -4.95 -2.23 2.58
CA ALA A 76 -3.75 -2.78 1.95
C ALA A 76 -3.47 -2.20 0.55
N PRO A 77 -4.45 -2.04 -0.37
CA PRO A 77 -4.18 -1.48 -1.70
C PRO A 77 -3.66 -0.04 -1.73
N SER A 78 -3.89 0.74 -0.67
CA SER A 78 -3.42 2.14 -0.58
C SER A 78 -2.20 2.31 0.32
N ALA A 79 -1.64 1.20 0.83
CA ALA A 79 -0.45 1.23 1.65
C ALA A 79 0.79 1.51 0.80
N ILE A 80 1.68 2.34 1.32
CA ILE A 80 3.06 2.48 0.89
C ILE A 80 3.84 1.39 1.61
N LEU A 81 4.50 0.53 0.84
CA LEU A 81 5.31 -0.55 1.36
C LEU A 81 6.74 -0.05 1.55
N VAL A 82 7.27 -0.20 2.76
CA VAL A 82 8.64 0.18 3.11
C VAL A 82 9.37 -1.10 3.48
N GLY A 83 10.41 -1.46 2.73
CA GLY A 83 11.16 -2.69 2.95
C GLY A 83 11.13 -3.63 1.74
N ASP A 84 11.55 -4.88 1.95
CA ASP A 84 11.92 -5.79 0.86
C ASP A 84 10.96 -6.97 0.66
N THR A 85 10.31 -7.45 1.71
CA THR A 85 9.50 -8.69 1.65
C THR A 85 8.00 -8.46 1.71
N ILE A 86 7.56 -7.44 2.45
CA ILE A 86 6.15 -7.05 2.52
C ILE A 86 5.62 -6.74 1.12
N ALA A 87 4.51 -7.39 0.77
CA ALA A 87 3.91 -7.31 -0.56
C ALA A 87 2.39 -7.26 -0.48
N LEU A 88 1.78 -6.53 -1.42
CA LEU A 88 0.34 -6.57 -1.65
C LEU A 88 -0.04 -7.90 -2.30
N GLN A 89 -1.00 -8.59 -1.70
CA GLN A 89 -1.60 -9.81 -2.22
C GLN A 89 -3.08 -9.55 -2.52
N GLY A 90 -3.57 -10.13 -3.62
CA GLY A 90 -4.96 -9.97 -4.04
C GLY A 90 -5.30 -8.58 -4.60
N SER A 91 -6.59 -8.26 -4.65
CA SER A 91 -7.11 -7.00 -5.17
C SER A 91 -8.44 -6.63 -4.51
N GLY A 92 -8.78 -5.33 -4.48
CA GLY A 92 -10.04 -4.86 -3.91
C GLY A 92 -10.14 -5.15 -2.40
N ASP A 93 -11.33 -5.52 -1.93
CA ASP A 93 -11.61 -5.77 -0.51
C ASP A 93 -11.00 -7.07 0.04
N ASP A 94 -10.57 -7.95 -0.87
CA ASP A 94 -9.88 -9.20 -0.51
C ASP A 94 -8.37 -9.02 -0.39
N ALA A 95 -7.85 -7.84 -0.76
CA ALA A 95 -6.42 -7.59 -0.70
C ALA A 95 -5.88 -7.50 0.73
N ASN A 96 -4.67 -7.99 0.94
CA ASN A 96 -3.92 -7.84 2.18
C ASN A 96 -2.44 -7.56 1.90
N LEU A 97 -1.76 -6.97 2.88
CA LEU A 97 -0.31 -6.98 2.93
C LEU A 97 0.13 -8.30 3.54
N GLY A 98 1.01 -9.03 2.88
CA GLY A 98 1.61 -10.24 3.44
C GLY A 98 2.99 -10.45 2.86
N TYR A 99 3.50 -11.69 2.89
CA TYR A 99 4.94 -11.94 2.72
C TYR A 99 5.82 -11.08 3.64
N TRP A 100 5.24 -10.58 4.73
CA TRP A 100 5.90 -9.67 5.66
C TRP A 100 6.81 -10.47 6.58
N THR A 101 7.96 -10.88 6.05
CA THR A 101 8.89 -11.82 6.68
C THR A 101 10.13 -11.16 7.26
N GLU A 102 10.35 -9.87 6.98
CA GLU A 102 11.42 -9.07 7.58
C GLU A 102 10.88 -8.13 8.66
N GLY A 103 11.64 -7.99 9.75
CA GLY A 103 11.26 -7.16 10.91
C GLY A 103 11.41 -5.65 10.67
N ASP A 104 12.21 -5.26 9.67
CA ASP A 104 12.46 -3.86 9.32
C ASP A 104 11.44 -3.32 8.28
N ASP A 105 10.65 -4.21 7.69
CA ASP A 105 9.57 -3.87 6.76
C ASP A 105 8.41 -3.19 7.50
N ALA A 106 7.71 -2.27 6.83
CA ALA A 106 6.57 -1.54 7.37
C ALA A 106 5.52 -1.21 6.32
N ALA A 107 4.32 -0.89 6.81
CA ALA A 107 3.23 -0.36 6.02
C ALA A 107 2.93 1.08 6.44
N GLU A 108 2.81 1.98 5.47
CA GLU A 108 2.50 3.40 5.69
C GLU A 108 1.27 3.84 4.90
N TRP A 109 0.48 4.74 5.48
CA TRP A 109 -0.64 5.39 4.79
C TRP A 109 -0.55 6.89 4.98
N LYS A 110 -0.62 7.63 3.87
CA LYS A 110 -0.77 9.08 3.92
C LYS A 110 -2.23 9.43 4.03
N LEU A 111 -2.54 10.44 4.85
CA LEU A 111 -3.88 10.96 5.01
C LEU A 111 -3.90 12.48 5.06
N SER A 112 -5.02 13.04 4.61
CA SER A 112 -5.32 14.47 4.70
C SER A 112 -6.45 14.67 5.68
N VAL A 113 -6.18 15.42 6.74
CA VAL A 113 -7.10 15.68 7.84
C VAL A 113 -7.66 17.09 7.72
N PRO A 114 -8.88 17.29 7.21
CA PRO A 114 -9.53 18.60 7.23
C PRO A 114 -9.82 19.04 8.68
N PRO A 115 -9.99 20.34 8.96
CA PRO A 115 -10.26 20.83 10.31
C PRO A 115 -11.44 20.14 11.01
N ALA A 116 -12.52 19.82 10.28
CA ALA A 116 -13.68 19.11 10.83
C ALA A 116 -13.38 17.65 11.24
N ALA A 117 -12.32 17.06 10.68
CA ALA A 117 -11.85 15.72 11.00
C ALA A 117 -10.67 15.71 11.98
N ALA A 118 -10.24 16.86 12.53
CA ALA A 118 -9.30 16.82 13.65
C ALA A 118 -9.97 16.21 14.89
N GLY A 119 -9.19 15.50 15.72
CA GLY A 119 -9.67 14.89 16.95
C GLY A 119 -8.94 13.61 17.36
N SER A 120 -9.53 12.93 18.35
CA SER A 120 -9.09 11.61 18.79
C SER A 120 -9.80 10.51 18.03
N TYR A 121 -9.07 9.45 17.72
CA TYR A 121 -9.55 8.33 16.93
C TYR A 121 -9.29 7.00 17.64
N THR A 122 -10.32 6.17 17.70
CA THR A 122 -10.17 4.75 18.02
C THR A 122 -9.68 4.03 16.77
N ALA A 123 -8.59 3.28 16.89
CA ALA A 123 -8.02 2.52 15.81
C ALA A 123 -8.38 1.03 15.92
N LYS A 124 -8.71 0.41 14.78
CA LYS A 124 -8.94 -1.03 14.67
C LYS A 124 -8.05 -1.60 13.57
N LEU A 125 -7.37 -2.71 13.84
CA LEU A 125 -6.59 -3.45 12.86
C LEU A 125 -7.39 -4.69 12.43
N GLU A 126 -7.44 -4.99 11.13
CA GLU A 126 -7.93 -6.26 10.62
C GLU A 126 -6.76 -7.06 10.05
N TYR A 127 -6.43 -8.19 10.68
CA TYR A 127 -5.32 -9.04 10.28
C TYR A 127 -5.62 -10.52 10.47
N SER A 128 -4.81 -11.38 9.85
CA SER A 128 -4.78 -12.82 10.09
C SER A 128 -3.35 -13.29 10.37
N CYS A 129 -3.22 -14.38 11.11
CA CYS A 129 -1.92 -14.97 11.45
C CYS A 129 -2.08 -16.48 11.60
N GLU A 130 -1.29 -17.26 10.87
CA GLU A 130 -1.30 -18.71 11.00
C GLU A 130 -0.82 -19.15 12.39
N PRO A 131 -1.46 -20.17 13.00
CA PRO A 131 -0.96 -20.78 14.23
C PRO A 131 0.50 -21.23 14.13
N GLY A 132 1.29 -20.90 15.16
CA GLY A 132 2.73 -21.15 15.22
C GLY A 132 3.59 -20.03 14.61
N THR A 133 2.98 -18.96 14.07
CA THR A 133 3.68 -17.78 13.52
C THR A 133 3.50 -16.53 14.37
N GLU A 134 2.60 -16.57 15.36
CA GLU A 134 2.27 -15.44 16.23
C GLU A 134 3.43 -14.94 17.12
N GLY A 135 3.20 -13.84 17.83
CA GLY A 135 4.17 -13.28 18.78
C GLY A 135 4.99 -12.10 18.24
N SER A 136 4.88 -11.79 16.95
CA SER A 136 5.42 -10.53 16.41
C SER A 136 4.78 -9.34 17.14
N THR A 137 5.58 -8.36 17.54
CA THR A 137 5.09 -7.11 18.13
C THR A 137 5.18 -5.99 17.11
N TYR A 138 4.23 -5.05 17.14
CA TYR A 138 4.23 -3.89 16.25
C TYR A 138 3.80 -2.62 16.98
N ALA A 139 4.33 -1.49 16.53
CA ALA A 139 4.01 -0.16 17.01
C ALA A 139 3.25 0.65 15.95
N ILE A 140 2.37 1.53 16.41
CA ILE A 140 1.74 2.55 15.57
C ILE A 140 2.51 3.85 15.71
N ARG A 141 2.89 4.45 14.59
CA ARG A 141 3.53 5.77 14.55
C ARG A 141 2.72 6.75 13.73
N ILE A 142 2.75 8.02 14.13
CA ILE A 142 2.17 9.15 13.40
C ILE A 142 3.31 10.11 13.10
N ASP A 143 3.53 10.42 11.82
CA ASP A 143 4.59 11.33 11.36
C ASP A 143 5.99 10.96 11.89
N GLY A 144 6.25 9.66 12.01
CA GLY A 144 7.50 9.11 12.55
C GLY A 144 7.59 9.09 14.08
N ALA A 145 6.70 9.77 14.81
CA ALA A 145 6.64 9.73 16.26
C ALA A 145 5.89 8.49 16.76
N ASP A 146 6.39 7.90 17.86
CA ASP A 146 5.71 6.79 18.53
C ASP A 146 4.44 7.28 19.23
N THR A 147 3.36 6.53 19.09
CA THR A 147 2.07 6.82 19.74
C THR A 147 1.98 6.21 21.15
N GLY A 148 2.94 5.35 21.52
CA GLY A 148 2.89 4.53 22.73
C GLY A 148 2.01 3.29 22.58
N ILE A 149 1.33 3.10 21.44
CA ILE A 149 0.54 1.91 21.16
C ILE A 149 1.46 0.83 20.57
N THR A 150 1.71 -0.19 21.37
CA THR A 150 2.38 -1.43 20.95
C THR A 150 1.44 -2.61 21.17
N MET A 151 1.36 -3.48 20.17
CA MET A 151 0.54 -4.69 20.19
C MET A 151 1.37 -5.92 19.92
N THR A 152 0.84 -7.08 20.30
CA THR A 152 1.35 -8.39 19.90
C THR A 152 0.35 -9.05 18.96
N VAL A 153 0.84 -9.57 17.83
CA VAL A 153 0.06 -10.38 16.89
C VAL A 153 -0.29 -11.69 17.55
N ALA A 154 -1.58 -12.00 17.64
CA ALA A 154 -2.10 -13.27 18.10
C ALA A 154 -2.43 -14.17 16.90
N ALA A 155 -2.38 -15.48 17.10
CA ALA A 155 -2.81 -16.44 16.08
C ALA A 155 -4.31 -16.28 15.79
N THR A 156 -4.68 -16.42 14.53
CA THR A 156 -6.06 -16.67 14.08
C THR A 156 -6.18 -18.14 13.65
N ALA A 157 -7.28 -18.54 12.99
CA ALA A 157 -7.42 -19.92 12.51
C ALA A 157 -6.62 -20.23 11.23
N GLY A 158 -5.91 -19.25 10.66
CA GLY A 158 -5.05 -19.43 9.49
C GLY A 158 -4.86 -18.15 8.69
N TRP A 159 -4.02 -18.18 7.65
CA TRP A 159 -3.69 -17.00 6.81
C TRP A 159 -4.86 -16.27 6.15
N SER A 160 -6.02 -16.92 6.03
CA SER A 160 -7.24 -16.32 5.47
C SER A 160 -8.33 -16.05 6.52
N ASP A 161 -8.09 -16.37 7.80
CA ASP A 161 -9.02 -16.10 8.89
C ASP A 161 -8.74 -14.71 9.49
N TYR A 162 -9.35 -13.68 8.91
CA TYR A 162 -9.17 -12.30 9.33
C TYR A 162 -10.00 -11.96 10.56
N LYS A 163 -9.36 -11.33 11.55
CA LYS A 163 -9.98 -10.85 12.78
C LYS A 163 -9.73 -9.36 12.94
N ILE A 164 -10.72 -8.68 13.50
CA ILE A 164 -10.62 -7.26 13.86
C ILE A 164 -10.23 -7.16 15.33
N VAL A 165 -9.16 -6.41 15.61
CA VAL A 165 -8.73 -6.06 16.96
C VAL A 165 -8.82 -4.55 17.16
N THR A 166 -9.32 -4.12 18.31
CA THR A 166 -9.29 -2.70 18.71
C THR A 166 -7.97 -2.41 19.40
N LEU A 167 -7.26 -1.37 18.95
CA LEU A 167 -6.04 -0.91 19.59
C LEU A 167 -6.37 -0.18 20.90
N PRO A 168 -5.53 -0.29 21.93
CA PRO A 168 -5.73 0.45 23.18
C PRO A 168 -5.52 1.95 22.97
N GLY A 169 -6.25 2.77 23.72
CA GLY A 169 -6.12 4.23 23.67
C GLY A 169 -6.71 4.86 22.41
N THR A 170 -6.25 6.07 22.10
CA THR A 170 -6.70 6.85 20.94
C THR A 170 -5.50 7.47 20.20
N LEU A 171 -5.68 7.67 18.90
CA LEU A 171 -4.74 8.38 18.04
C LEU A 171 -5.21 9.82 17.87
N ALA A 172 -4.36 10.80 18.19
CA ALA A 172 -4.66 12.20 17.99
C ALA A 172 -4.25 12.64 16.58
N LEU A 173 -5.18 13.20 15.82
CA LEU A 173 -4.93 13.78 14.50
C LEU A 173 -5.27 15.28 14.51
N THR A 174 -4.30 16.09 14.11
CA THR A 174 -4.46 17.53 13.89
C THR A 174 -4.91 17.82 12.45
N PRO A 175 -5.37 19.03 12.12
CA PRO A 175 -5.59 19.40 10.73
C PRO A 175 -4.26 19.36 9.94
N GLY A 176 -4.25 18.74 8.77
CA GLY A 176 -3.06 18.68 7.91
C GLY A 176 -2.81 17.33 7.28
N ALA A 177 -1.65 17.21 6.64
CA ALA A 177 -1.16 15.95 6.10
C ALA A 177 -0.47 15.15 7.20
N HIS A 178 -0.79 13.87 7.29
CA HIS A 178 -0.22 12.96 8.26
C HIS A 178 0.17 11.63 7.59
N THR A 179 1.08 10.89 8.21
CA THR A 179 1.43 9.51 7.84
C THR A 179 1.23 8.58 9.02
N ILE A 180 0.37 7.58 8.86
CA ILE A 180 0.21 6.48 9.82
C ILE A 180 1.12 5.34 9.38
N ARG A 181 1.94 4.84 10.30
CA ARG A 181 2.84 3.70 10.06
C ARG A 181 2.53 2.57 11.02
N VAL A 182 2.44 1.35 10.49
CA VAL A 182 2.49 0.10 11.26
C VAL A 182 3.86 -0.52 11.03
N ALA A 183 4.67 -0.61 12.09
CA ALA A 183 6.03 -1.12 12.01
C ALA A 183 6.24 -2.23 13.06
N PRO A 184 6.83 -3.38 12.71
CA PRO A 184 7.21 -4.39 13.68
C PRO A 184 8.26 -3.83 14.64
N THR A 185 8.24 -4.30 15.87
CA THR A 185 9.27 -4.04 16.89
C THR A 185 10.00 -5.32 17.28
N ALA A 186 9.40 -6.48 17.04
CA ALA A 186 10.02 -7.79 17.08
C ALA A 186 9.26 -8.77 16.17
N LYS A 187 9.94 -9.76 15.60
CA LYS A 187 9.36 -10.79 14.73
C LYS A 187 9.97 -12.16 15.02
N PRO A 188 9.56 -12.85 16.10
CA PRO A 188 10.10 -14.15 16.48
C PRO A 188 9.59 -15.29 15.58
N GLY A 189 8.42 -15.11 14.97
CA GLY A 189 7.81 -16.08 14.07
C GLY A 189 8.29 -15.97 12.62
N PHE A 190 7.72 -16.84 11.77
CA PHE A 190 7.99 -16.88 10.34
C PHE A 190 7.68 -15.54 9.64
N ALA A 191 6.51 -14.96 9.91
CA ALA A 191 6.05 -13.69 9.35
C ALA A 191 5.43 -12.81 10.44
N VAL A 192 5.22 -11.52 10.12
CA VAL A 192 4.57 -10.57 11.03
C VAL A 192 3.07 -10.86 11.13
N MET A 193 2.34 -10.73 10.01
CA MET A 193 0.91 -11.00 9.86
C MET A 193 0.51 -10.85 8.38
N ASN A 194 -0.71 -11.27 8.02
CA ASN A 194 -1.40 -10.73 6.85
C ASN A 194 -2.28 -9.55 7.31
N LEU A 195 -2.00 -8.33 6.86
CA LEU A 195 -2.70 -7.12 7.28
C LEU A 195 -3.66 -6.62 6.19
N LYS A 196 -4.97 -6.61 6.45
CA LYS A 196 -5.97 -6.06 5.51
C LYS A 196 -6.07 -4.56 5.59
N ARG A 197 -6.20 -4.01 6.80
CA ARG A 197 -6.45 -2.58 7.00
C ARG A 197 -6.27 -2.13 8.43
N ILE A 198 -6.11 -0.81 8.58
CA ILE A 198 -6.40 -0.08 9.81
C ILE A 198 -7.60 0.86 9.55
N THR A 199 -8.58 0.84 10.45
CA THR A 199 -9.73 1.74 10.43
C THR A 199 -9.63 2.70 11.60
N LEU A 200 -9.80 4.00 11.33
CA LEU A 200 -9.85 5.05 12.35
C LEU A 200 -11.29 5.56 12.46
N THR A 201 -11.87 5.47 13.64
CA THR A 201 -13.22 6.02 13.91
C THR A 201 -13.09 7.10 14.96
N LYS A 202 -13.74 8.25 14.74
CA LYS A 202 -13.71 9.37 15.68
C LYS A 202 -14.26 8.90 17.04
N SER A 203 -13.52 9.17 18.11
CA SER A 203 -13.87 8.81 19.50
C SER A 203 -14.93 9.72 20.09
#